data_AF-A0A2I2FZB3-F1
#
_entry.id   AF-A0A2I2FZB3-F1
#
_cell.length_a   1.000
_cell.length_b   1.000
_cell.length_c   1.000
_cell.angle_alpha   90.00
_cell.angle_beta   90.00
_cell.angle_gamma   90.00
#
_symmetry.space_group_name_H-M   'P 1'
#
loop_
_entity.id
_entity.type
_entity.pdbx_description
1 polymer ?
#
loop_
_entity_poly.entity_id
_entity_poly.type
_entity_poly.pdbx_seq_one_letter_code
_entity_poly.pdbx_strand_id
1 'polypeptide(L)'
;MAQNAIGRLFRGQSSSSLRQSVGSLTQKRSYSRNAIPTFTQTSSADLDAALNRFREELFIPFGLGTSQRRTIFRQKYADRLDEEPVTVPISDTENFTLRPMDPQSRPTNKEAVDVIAQMQTTQDWQNLLPFLSGLRMSHRRLNANRWEWVVRKAGQADALGIVLECAKQAERTNLRLTNAAFVKRLFFEIHRKAQVGEFQDPAVSKALALAQQFASLMEAPEHLVQDPATDPKRKPAVIGVLLELSAARALNVTGGKDETRDVRAYAQRLLGSWQAGNFSSEVKDWVNVDHMLQENVPIYNGMKLAMQVHGISNDRSIAPGLKTRINELGMLIANQKKLATEKAQQQPTIGLAQSRLLHQD
;
A
#
# COMPACT_ATOMS: atom_id res chain seq x y z
N MET A 1 60.81 -12.34 73.50
CA MET A 1 59.76 -11.34 73.77
C MET A 1 58.52 -11.80 73.02
N ALA A 2 57.66 -12.55 73.72
CA ALA A 2 56.33 -12.13 74.20
C ALA A 2 55.29 -12.26 73.08
N GLN A 3 54.58 -13.40 72.93
CA GLN A 3 53.49 -13.95 73.74
C GLN A 3 52.08 -13.40 73.38
N ASN A 4 51.14 -14.36 73.32
CA ASN A 4 49.67 -14.28 73.48
C ASN A 4 48.84 -14.07 72.19
N ALA A 5 47.75 -14.79 71.90
CA ALA A 5 47.02 -15.92 72.51
C ALA A 5 46.01 -16.42 71.43
N ILE A 6 45.91 -17.71 71.08
CA ILE A 6 44.97 -18.74 71.59
C ILE A 6 43.48 -18.36 71.63
N GLY A 7 42.67 -19.14 70.89
CA GLY A 7 41.31 -19.58 71.30
C GLY A 7 40.29 -19.65 70.13
N ARG A 8 39.96 -20.82 69.52
CA ARG A 8 38.96 -21.87 69.94
C ARG A 8 37.50 -21.33 69.93
N LEU A 9 36.42 -21.94 69.41
CA LEU A 9 36.02 -23.31 68.98
C LEU A 9 34.70 -23.24 68.16
N PHE A 10 34.47 -24.26 67.32
CA PHE A 10 33.22 -24.94 66.87
C PHE A 10 31.82 -24.30 67.05
N ARG A 11 31.05 -24.28 65.94
CA ARG A 11 29.68 -24.86 65.72
C ARG A 11 29.16 -24.28 64.38
N GLY A 12 28.54 -25.00 63.46
CA GLY A 12 28.05 -26.37 63.42
C GLY A 12 27.50 -26.62 62.01
N GLN A 13 27.50 -27.89 61.61
CA GLN A 13 26.75 -28.34 60.44
C GLN A 13 25.25 -28.10 60.67
N SER A 14 24.58 -27.56 59.67
CA SER A 14 23.16 -27.84 59.46
C SER A 14 22.91 -27.98 57.97
N SER A 15 22.80 -29.23 57.54
CA SER A 15 22.08 -29.65 56.36
C SER A 15 20.63 -29.16 56.43
N SER A 16 20.22 -28.34 55.46
CA SER A 16 18.83 -28.28 55.04
C SER A 16 18.76 -28.02 53.54
N SER A 17 18.43 -29.09 52.82
CA SER A 17 17.86 -29.07 51.49
C SER A 17 16.65 -28.14 51.47
N LEU A 18 16.84 -26.91 51.02
CA LEU A 18 15.75 -26.04 50.61
C LEU A 18 15.81 -25.93 49.10
N ARG A 19 14.89 -26.68 48.47
CA ARG A 19 14.41 -26.43 47.12
C ARG A 19 14.34 -24.93 46.92
N GLN A 20 15.24 -24.39 46.10
CA GLN A 20 15.01 -23.08 45.50
C GLN A 20 13.76 -23.25 44.65
N SER A 21 12.61 -22.91 45.22
CA SER A 21 11.42 -22.65 44.46
C SER A 21 11.83 -21.60 43.43
N VAL A 22 11.66 -21.95 42.16
CA VAL A 22 11.73 -21.02 41.05
C VAL A 22 10.55 -20.07 41.28
N GLY A 23 10.78 -19.09 42.14
CA GLY A 23 9.79 -18.09 42.51
C GLY A 23 9.36 -17.40 41.24
N SER A 24 8.06 -17.51 40.96
CA SER A 24 7.26 -16.66 40.08
C SER A 24 8.11 -15.71 39.25
N LEU A 25 8.48 -16.17 38.05
CA LEU A 25 8.73 -15.29 36.92
C LEU A 25 7.43 -14.50 36.74
N THR A 26 7.32 -13.38 37.45
CA THR A 26 6.36 -12.35 37.17
C THR A 26 6.74 -11.87 35.78
N GLN A 27 6.14 -12.51 34.76
CA GLN A 27 6.20 -12.06 33.38
C GLN A 27 5.66 -10.63 33.43
N LYS A 28 6.56 -9.65 33.43
CA LYS A 28 6.20 -8.29 33.04
C LYS A 28 5.51 -8.46 31.70
N ARG A 29 4.23 -8.10 31.63
CA ARG A 29 3.43 -8.10 30.41
C ARG A 29 4.06 -7.10 29.44
N SER A 30 5.13 -7.52 28.75
CA SER A 30 5.62 -6.79 27.60
C SER A 30 4.74 -7.22 26.45
N TYR A 31 3.53 -6.67 26.37
CA TYR A 31 2.84 -6.67 25.09
C TYR A 31 3.83 -6.04 24.10
N SER A 32 4.20 -6.81 23.09
CA SER A 32 5.02 -6.33 22.00
C SER A 32 4.49 -4.95 21.57
N ARG A 33 5.38 -4.01 21.29
CA ARG A 33 5.04 -2.66 20.81
C ARG A 33 4.11 -2.70 19.58
N ASN A 34 4.01 -3.85 18.92
CA ASN A 34 3.09 -4.16 17.83
C ASN A 34 2.15 -5.31 18.26
N ALA A 35 0.84 -5.04 18.31
CA ALA A 35 -0.16 -6.08 18.52
C ALA A 35 -0.12 -7.12 17.38
N ILE A 36 -0.23 -8.41 17.71
CA ILE A 36 -0.26 -9.49 16.72
C ILE A 36 -1.58 -9.41 15.92
N PRO A 37 -1.52 -9.37 14.58
CA PRO A 37 -2.68 -9.06 13.75
C PRO A 37 -3.69 -10.20 13.69
N THR A 38 -4.95 -9.94 14.05
CA THR A 38 -6.08 -10.85 13.88
C THR A 38 -6.74 -10.65 12.51
N PHE A 39 -7.36 -11.71 12.00
CA PHE A 39 -8.04 -11.70 10.70
C PHE A 39 -9.52 -11.99 10.87
N THR A 40 -10.35 -11.30 10.10
CA THR A 40 -11.77 -11.59 9.99
C THR A 40 -11.99 -12.71 8.98
N GLN A 41 -13.05 -13.50 9.16
CA GLN A 41 -13.42 -14.55 8.22
C GLN A 41 -13.56 -14.00 6.80
N THR A 42 -12.95 -14.70 5.85
CA THR A 42 -12.95 -14.33 4.43
C THR A 42 -13.97 -15.12 3.63
N SER A 43 -14.06 -14.80 2.35
CA SER A 43 -14.95 -15.47 1.39
C SER A 43 -14.55 -16.91 1.07
N SER A 44 -13.32 -17.35 1.41
CA SER A 44 -12.83 -18.70 1.09
C SER A 44 -12.04 -19.31 2.24
N ALA A 45 -12.28 -20.60 2.51
CA ALA A 45 -11.56 -21.35 3.53
C ALA A 45 -10.05 -21.43 3.22
N ASP A 46 -9.67 -21.43 1.94
CA ASP A 46 -8.28 -21.43 1.51
C ASP A 46 -7.55 -20.14 1.90
N LEU A 47 -8.19 -18.98 1.74
CA LEU A 47 -7.63 -17.70 2.17
C LEU A 47 -7.54 -17.62 3.69
N ASP A 48 -8.55 -18.09 4.41
CA ASP A 48 -8.50 -18.17 5.88
C ASP A 48 -7.34 -19.06 6.34
N ALA A 49 -7.15 -20.23 5.72
CA ALA A 49 -6.04 -21.13 6.02
C ALA A 49 -4.69 -20.48 5.72
N ALA A 50 -4.56 -19.75 4.61
CA ALA A 50 -3.32 -19.08 4.24
C ALA A 50 -3.00 -17.91 5.18
N LEU A 51 -4.00 -17.10 5.56
CA LEU A 51 -3.85 -16.03 6.55
C LEU A 51 -3.47 -16.59 7.93
N ASN A 52 -4.11 -17.68 8.35
CA ASN A 52 -3.79 -18.36 9.61
C ASN A 52 -2.39 -18.95 9.60
N ARG A 53 -1.93 -19.54 8.48
CA ARG A 53 -0.55 -20.01 8.35
C ARG A 53 0.44 -18.88 8.56
N PHE A 54 0.23 -17.72 7.92
CA PHE A 54 1.04 -16.53 8.16
C PHE A 54 1.00 -16.06 9.61
N ARG A 55 -0.18 -16.09 10.23
CA ARG A 55 -0.34 -15.73 11.64
C ARG A 55 0.47 -16.63 12.56
N GLU A 56 0.31 -17.95 12.44
CA GLU A 56 0.93 -18.94 13.33
C GLU A 56 2.43 -19.11 13.10
N GLU A 57 2.87 -19.17 11.84
CA GLU A 57 4.26 -19.53 11.50
C GLU A 57 5.17 -18.31 11.40
N LEU A 58 4.62 -17.11 11.19
CA LEU A 58 5.41 -15.89 10.98
C LEU A 58 5.06 -14.77 11.96
N PHE A 59 3.79 -14.37 12.07
CA PHE A 59 3.45 -13.18 12.86
C PHE A 59 3.56 -13.41 14.36
N ILE A 60 3.01 -14.52 14.87
CA ILE A 60 3.11 -14.88 16.29
C ILE A 60 4.58 -15.00 16.70
N PRO A 61 5.44 -15.82 16.07
CA PRO A 61 6.83 -15.95 16.48
C PRO A 61 7.61 -14.64 16.50
N PHE A 62 7.30 -13.70 15.59
CA PHE A 62 7.94 -12.38 15.55
C PHE A 62 7.30 -11.34 16.48
N GLY A 63 6.07 -11.55 16.93
CA GLY A 63 5.44 -10.76 17.99
C GLY A 63 5.86 -11.19 19.40
N LEU A 64 6.40 -12.40 19.56
CA LEU A 64 6.96 -12.88 20.82
C LEU A 64 8.30 -12.21 21.16
N GLY A 65 8.67 -12.23 22.43
CA GLY A 65 9.96 -11.73 22.89
C GLY A 65 11.13 -12.49 22.27
N THR A 66 12.28 -11.83 22.12
CA THR A 66 13.48 -12.43 21.47
C THR A 66 13.91 -13.75 22.12
N SER A 67 13.75 -13.89 23.44
CA SER A 67 14.06 -15.14 24.16
C SER A 67 13.12 -16.28 23.74
N GLN A 68 11.80 -16.05 23.79
CA GLN A 68 10.77 -17.04 23.40
C GLN A 68 10.92 -17.44 21.93
N ARG A 69 11.15 -16.47 21.04
CA ARG A 69 11.41 -16.72 19.61
C ARG A 69 12.65 -17.61 19.40
N ARG A 70 13.70 -17.42 20.20
CA ARG A 70 14.90 -18.28 20.13
C ARG A 70 14.63 -19.70 20.62
N THR A 71 13.73 -19.89 21.58
CA THR A 71 13.33 -21.22 22.05
C THR A 71 12.61 -22.00 20.95
N ILE A 72 11.68 -21.34 20.24
CA ILE A 72 10.90 -21.94 19.14
C ILE A 72 11.79 -22.43 17.98
N PHE A 73 12.78 -21.62 17.57
CA PHE A 73 13.55 -21.85 16.34
C PHE A 73 14.89 -22.57 16.52
N ARG A 74 15.32 -22.90 17.74
CA ARG A 74 16.60 -23.56 17.98
C ARG A 74 16.39 -25.03 18.32
N GLN A 75 16.99 -25.91 17.53
CA GLN A 75 16.90 -27.36 17.70
C GLN A 75 17.21 -27.85 19.11
N LYS A 76 18.18 -27.22 19.79
CA LYS A 76 18.56 -27.59 21.16
C LYS A 76 17.47 -27.43 22.23
N TYR A 77 16.37 -26.74 21.90
CA TYR A 77 15.22 -26.57 22.77
C TYR A 77 14.00 -27.34 22.27
N ALA A 78 14.12 -28.09 21.17
CA ALA A 78 13.00 -28.81 20.57
C ALA A 78 12.45 -29.87 21.53
N ASP A 79 13.31 -30.81 21.94
CA ASP A 79 12.93 -31.89 22.87
C ASP A 79 12.32 -31.34 24.17
N ARG A 80 12.87 -30.24 24.68
CA ARG A 80 12.36 -29.59 25.89
C ARG A 80 10.96 -28.99 25.69
N LEU A 81 10.69 -28.38 24.52
CA LEU A 81 9.37 -27.83 24.24
C LEU A 81 8.33 -28.93 24.03
N ASP A 82 8.74 -30.10 23.53
CA ASP A 82 7.88 -31.26 23.36
C ASP A 82 7.54 -31.93 24.71
N GLU A 83 8.51 -32.00 25.63
CA GLU A 83 8.31 -32.52 26.99
C GLU A 83 7.58 -31.54 27.92
N GLU A 84 7.94 -30.25 27.88
CA GLU A 84 7.40 -29.19 28.73
C GLU A 84 6.81 -28.05 27.88
N PRO A 85 5.54 -28.16 27.43
CA PRO A 85 4.92 -27.13 26.61
C PRO A 85 4.80 -25.82 27.38
N VAL A 86 5.42 -24.77 26.85
CA VAL A 86 5.38 -23.43 27.45
C VAL A 86 4.26 -22.63 26.81
N THR A 87 3.29 -22.18 27.61
CA THR A 87 2.21 -21.31 27.14
C THR A 87 2.54 -19.85 27.42
N VAL A 88 2.37 -18.99 26.41
CA VAL A 88 2.62 -17.55 26.51
C VAL A 88 1.34 -16.79 26.17
N PRO A 89 0.91 -15.80 26.99
CA PRO A 89 -0.18 -14.91 26.61
C PRO A 89 0.26 -13.99 25.46
N ILE A 90 -0.49 -14.02 24.36
CA ILE A 90 -0.28 -13.18 23.18
C ILE A 90 -1.17 -11.92 23.22
N SER A 91 -2.38 -12.07 23.75
CA SER A 91 -3.30 -10.97 24.01
C SER A 91 -3.97 -11.19 25.38
N ASP A 92 -4.87 -10.28 25.77
CA ASP A 92 -5.62 -10.44 27.02
C ASP A 92 -6.53 -11.69 27.02
N THR A 93 -6.88 -12.18 25.83
CA THR A 93 -7.85 -13.27 25.65
C THR A 93 -7.24 -14.51 24.98
N GLU A 94 -5.99 -14.45 24.52
CA GLU A 94 -5.38 -15.48 23.68
C GLU A 94 -4.03 -15.92 24.23
N ASN A 95 -3.89 -17.22 24.41
CA ASN A 95 -2.66 -17.89 24.81
C ASN A 95 -2.13 -18.72 23.64
N PHE A 96 -0.80 -18.77 23.50
CA PHE A 96 -0.13 -19.57 22.48
C PHE A 96 0.89 -20.50 23.08
N THR A 97 0.79 -21.77 22.73
CA THR A 97 1.71 -22.80 23.16
C THR A 97 2.93 -22.80 22.25
N LEU A 98 4.11 -22.58 22.83
CA LEU A 98 5.37 -22.65 22.12
C LEU A 98 5.60 -24.10 21.66
N ARG A 99 5.77 -24.27 20.35
CA ARG A 99 6.15 -25.54 19.71
C ARG A 99 7.45 -25.36 18.93
N PRO A 100 8.28 -26.40 18.78
CA PRO A 100 9.43 -26.33 17.89
C PRO A 100 8.98 -25.98 16.47
N MET A 101 9.69 -25.06 15.81
CA MET A 101 9.42 -24.68 14.42
C MET A 101 10.71 -24.63 13.62
N ASP A 102 10.63 -25.06 12.36
CA ASP A 102 11.73 -24.91 11.42
C ASP A 102 11.82 -23.46 10.91
N PRO A 103 12.98 -22.78 11.03
CA PRO A 103 13.19 -21.48 10.40
C PRO A 103 13.02 -21.47 8.87
N GLN A 104 13.14 -22.59 8.17
CA GLN A 104 13.01 -22.65 6.71
C GLN A 104 11.57 -22.87 6.23
N SER A 105 10.68 -23.44 7.06
CA SER A 105 9.27 -23.65 6.69
C SER A 105 8.42 -22.37 6.67
N ARG A 106 8.98 -21.27 7.19
CA ARG A 106 8.27 -19.99 7.33
C ARG A 106 7.79 -19.44 5.99
N PRO A 107 6.60 -18.84 5.96
CA PRO A 107 6.09 -18.18 4.76
C PRO A 107 7.04 -17.12 4.18
N THR A 108 7.11 -17.14 2.85
CA THR A 108 7.96 -16.31 2.01
C THR A 108 7.24 -15.07 1.50
N ASN A 109 7.99 -14.09 0.96
CA ASN A 109 7.38 -12.93 0.30
C ASN A 109 6.57 -13.30 -0.96
N LYS A 110 6.88 -14.44 -1.59
CA LYS A 110 6.11 -14.93 -2.74
C LYS A 110 4.72 -15.38 -2.27
N GLU A 111 4.68 -16.23 -1.25
CA GLU A 111 3.41 -16.67 -0.64
C GLU A 111 2.61 -15.49 -0.09
N ALA A 112 3.26 -14.43 0.39
CA ALA A 112 2.55 -13.23 0.84
C ALA A 112 1.81 -12.51 -0.31
N VAL A 113 2.40 -12.51 -1.51
CA VAL A 113 1.74 -11.99 -2.71
C VAL A 113 0.61 -12.92 -3.15
N ASP A 114 0.80 -14.23 -3.03
CA ASP A 114 -0.23 -15.22 -3.37
C ASP A 114 -1.46 -15.10 -2.45
N VAL A 115 -1.25 -14.83 -1.14
CA VAL A 115 -2.33 -14.52 -0.19
C VAL A 115 -3.09 -13.26 -0.61
N ILE A 116 -2.40 -12.18 -0.98
CA ILE A 116 -3.07 -10.96 -1.46
C ILE A 116 -3.80 -11.23 -2.79
N ALA A 117 -3.31 -12.16 -3.63
CA ALA A 117 -3.96 -12.53 -4.88
C ALA A 117 -5.30 -13.23 -4.68
N GLN A 118 -5.46 -13.93 -3.55
CA GLN A 118 -6.70 -14.62 -3.18
C GLN A 118 -7.77 -13.66 -2.62
N MET A 119 -7.43 -12.42 -2.26
CA MET A 119 -8.41 -11.41 -1.83
C MET A 119 -9.22 -10.91 -3.03
N GLN A 120 -10.44 -11.41 -3.21
CA GLN A 120 -11.28 -11.09 -4.37
C GLN A 120 -12.37 -10.08 -4.05
N THR A 121 -12.95 -10.14 -2.86
CA THR A 121 -14.05 -9.27 -2.44
C THR A 121 -13.56 -8.13 -1.56
N THR A 122 -14.25 -6.99 -1.53
CA THR A 122 -13.90 -5.87 -0.66
C THR A 122 -13.81 -6.28 0.82
N GLN A 123 -14.57 -7.29 1.26
CA GLN A 123 -14.48 -7.86 2.60
C GLN A 123 -13.14 -8.57 2.84
N ASP A 124 -12.66 -9.38 1.89
CA ASP A 124 -11.35 -10.04 2.00
C ASP A 124 -10.22 -9.01 2.12
N TRP A 125 -10.33 -7.92 1.37
CA TRP A 125 -9.36 -6.84 1.41
C TRP A 125 -9.29 -6.14 2.78
N GLN A 126 -10.31 -6.22 3.64
CA GLN A 126 -10.23 -5.65 5.00
C GLN A 126 -9.08 -6.28 5.81
N ASN A 127 -8.70 -7.51 5.49
CA ASN A 127 -7.56 -8.18 6.10
C ASN A 127 -6.20 -7.68 5.59
N LEU A 128 -6.15 -6.84 4.55
CA LEU A 128 -4.89 -6.30 4.02
C LEU A 128 -4.13 -5.50 5.08
N LEU A 129 -4.81 -4.63 5.83
CA LEU A 129 -4.18 -3.80 6.84
C LEU A 129 -3.52 -4.62 7.96
N PRO A 130 -4.23 -5.54 8.66
CA PRO A 130 -3.60 -6.39 9.66
C PRO A 130 -2.51 -7.27 9.03
N PHE A 131 -2.68 -7.73 7.78
CA PHE A 131 -1.69 -8.57 7.11
C PHE A 131 -0.37 -7.81 6.86
N LEU A 132 -0.44 -6.58 6.32
CA LEU A 132 0.72 -5.72 6.12
C LEU A 132 1.39 -5.33 7.44
N SER A 133 0.59 -5.12 8.50
CA SER A 133 1.10 -4.90 9.86
C SER A 133 1.93 -6.09 10.34
N GLY A 134 1.46 -7.32 10.11
CA GLY A 134 2.19 -8.55 10.40
C GLY A 134 3.47 -8.70 9.58
N LEU A 135 3.42 -8.38 8.28
CA LEU A 135 4.61 -8.40 7.42
C LEU A 135 5.67 -7.42 7.91
N ARG A 136 5.28 -6.17 8.27
CA ARG A 136 6.22 -5.20 8.82
C ARG A 136 6.82 -5.69 10.14
N MET A 137 6.01 -6.21 11.05
CA MET A 137 6.45 -6.75 12.35
C MET A 137 7.46 -7.89 12.17
N SER A 138 7.30 -8.71 11.13
CA SER A 138 8.22 -9.79 10.76
C SER A 138 9.38 -9.35 9.86
N HIS A 139 9.60 -8.04 9.71
CA HIS A 139 10.63 -7.44 8.85
C HIS A 139 10.55 -7.86 7.37
N ARG A 140 9.37 -8.25 6.90
CA ARG A 140 9.07 -8.51 5.50
C ARG A 140 8.58 -7.23 4.82
N ARG A 141 8.96 -7.04 3.55
CA ARG A 141 8.58 -5.86 2.76
C ARG A 141 8.25 -6.29 1.33
N LEU A 142 7.18 -5.70 0.79
CA LEU A 142 6.87 -5.79 -0.62
C LEU A 142 7.73 -4.78 -1.40
N ASN A 143 8.22 -5.18 -2.58
CA ASN A 143 8.94 -4.27 -3.46
C ASN A 143 7.96 -3.38 -4.27
N ALA A 144 8.48 -2.36 -4.95
CA ALA A 144 7.66 -1.39 -5.70
C ALA A 144 6.76 -2.05 -6.75
N ASN A 145 7.31 -2.98 -7.54
CA ASN A 145 6.56 -3.68 -8.59
C ASN A 145 5.39 -4.50 -8.01
N ARG A 146 5.55 -5.09 -6.82
CA ARG A 146 4.46 -5.78 -6.13
C ARG A 146 3.39 -4.81 -5.67
N TRP A 147 3.76 -3.61 -5.20
CA TRP A 147 2.77 -2.60 -4.82
C TRP A 147 1.91 -2.11 -5.99
N GLU A 148 2.49 -1.90 -7.17
CA GLU A 148 1.71 -1.58 -8.38
C GLU A 148 0.72 -2.69 -8.74
N TRP A 149 1.13 -3.95 -8.58
CA TRP A 149 0.25 -5.10 -8.78
C TRP A 149 -0.86 -5.17 -7.72
N VAL A 150 -0.54 -4.92 -6.43
CA VAL A 150 -1.52 -4.88 -5.34
C VAL A 150 -2.58 -3.82 -5.61
N VAL A 151 -2.19 -2.61 -6.00
CA VAL A 151 -3.13 -1.52 -6.31
C VAL A 151 -4.03 -1.85 -7.48
N ARG A 152 -3.51 -2.51 -8.53
CA ARG A 152 -4.33 -2.98 -9.64
C ARG A 152 -5.41 -3.97 -9.19
N LYS A 153 -5.04 -4.90 -8.29
CA LYS A 153 -6.00 -5.86 -7.72
C LYS A 153 -7.01 -5.18 -6.79
N ALA A 154 -6.56 -4.22 -5.98
CA ALA A 154 -7.43 -3.42 -5.14
C ALA A 154 -8.45 -2.61 -5.98
N GLY A 155 -8.01 -2.03 -7.09
CA GLY A 155 -8.90 -1.32 -8.03
C GLY A 155 -9.97 -2.23 -8.64
N GLN A 156 -9.62 -3.48 -8.97
CA GLN A 156 -10.56 -4.48 -9.49
C GLN A 156 -11.61 -4.91 -8.43
N ALA A 157 -11.25 -4.91 -7.15
CA ALA A 157 -12.10 -5.33 -6.03
C ALA A 157 -12.82 -4.17 -5.29
N ASP A 158 -12.82 -2.98 -5.90
CA ASP A 158 -13.28 -1.72 -5.28
C ASP A 158 -12.71 -1.43 -3.88
N ALA A 159 -11.47 -1.84 -3.64
CA ALA A 159 -10.80 -1.82 -2.33
C ALA A 159 -9.75 -0.69 -2.20
N LEU A 160 -9.75 0.31 -3.09
CA LEU A 160 -8.78 1.42 -3.03
C LEU A 160 -8.89 2.25 -1.73
N GLY A 161 -10.07 2.31 -1.11
CA GLY A 161 -10.24 2.93 0.20
C GLY A 161 -9.46 2.21 1.31
N ILE A 162 -9.30 0.89 1.20
CA ILE A 162 -8.51 0.11 2.16
C ILE A 162 -7.01 0.36 1.96
N VAL A 163 -6.57 0.53 0.71
CA VAL A 163 -5.19 0.96 0.39
C VAL A 163 -4.91 2.33 1.02
N LEU A 164 -5.88 3.24 1.01
CA LEU A 164 -5.76 4.54 1.68
C LEU A 164 -5.57 4.37 3.19
N GLU A 165 -6.37 3.55 3.85
CA GLU A 165 -6.22 3.27 5.29
C GLU A 165 -4.87 2.64 5.62
N CYS A 166 -4.37 1.76 4.74
CA CYS A 166 -3.03 1.21 4.89
C CYS A 166 -1.95 2.30 4.78
N ALA A 167 -2.11 3.26 3.86
CA ALA A 167 -1.18 4.37 3.68
C ALA A 167 -1.22 5.36 4.85
N LYS A 168 -2.42 5.68 5.38
CA LYS A 168 -2.58 6.49 6.60
C LYS A 168 -1.82 5.90 7.79
N GLN A 169 -1.75 4.56 7.85
CA GLN A 169 -0.98 3.83 8.85
C GLN A 169 0.39 3.39 8.32
N ALA A 170 1.10 4.28 7.61
CA ALA A 170 2.42 4.00 7.03
C ALA A 170 3.43 3.43 8.04
N GLU A 171 3.34 3.84 9.31
CA GLU A 171 4.15 3.32 10.42
C GLU A 171 3.80 1.90 10.87
N ARG A 172 2.64 1.37 10.49
CA ARG A 172 2.26 -0.02 10.79
C ARG A 172 2.37 -0.91 9.57
N THR A 173 2.01 -0.41 8.39
CA THR A 173 1.96 -1.20 7.15
C THR A 173 3.23 -1.12 6.30
N ASN A 174 4.06 -0.10 6.54
CA ASN A 174 5.19 0.26 5.67
C ASN A 174 4.78 0.64 4.22
N LEU A 175 3.51 0.96 4.00
CA LEU A 175 3.03 1.51 2.73
C LEU A 175 3.30 3.02 2.71
N ARG A 176 4.19 3.46 1.82
CA ARG A 176 4.53 4.89 1.64
C ARG A 176 4.27 5.33 0.20
N LEU A 177 3.66 6.50 0.04
CA LEU A 177 3.36 7.14 -1.24
C LEU A 177 4.58 7.86 -1.87
N THR A 178 5.79 7.30 -1.71
CA THR A 178 7.04 7.96 -2.17
C THR A 178 7.49 7.50 -3.55
N ASN A 179 7.02 6.34 -4.01
CA ASN A 179 7.40 5.79 -5.31
C ASN A 179 6.46 6.32 -6.41
N ALA A 180 7.02 6.99 -7.43
CA ALA A 180 6.23 7.58 -8.50
C ALA A 180 5.45 6.54 -9.32
N ALA A 181 6.04 5.40 -9.68
CA ALA A 181 5.37 4.38 -10.48
C ALA A 181 4.14 3.80 -9.76
N PHE A 182 4.30 3.52 -8.46
CA PHE A 182 3.19 3.12 -7.58
C PHE A 182 2.07 4.15 -7.52
N VAL A 183 2.40 5.42 -7.27
CA VAL A 183 1.40 6.49 -7.15
C VAL A 183 0.70 6.76 -8.48
N LYS A 184 1.44 6.77 -9.60
CA LYS A 184 0.83 6.89 -10.94
C LYS A 184 -0.17 5.76 -11.19
N ARG A 185 0.20 4.52 -10.85
CA ARG A 185 -0.70 3.38 -10.97
C ARG A 185 -1.94 3.54 -10.09
N LEU A 186 -1.77 4.01 -8.87
CA LEU A 186 -2.87 4.30 -7.95
C LEU A 186 -3.84 5.33 -8.52
N PHE A 187 -3.36 6.47 -8.99
CA PHE A 187 -4.21 7.49 -9.59
C PHE A 187 -4.88 7.01 -10.88
N PHE A 188 -4.22 6.16 -11.66
CA PHE A 188 -4.84 5.50 -12.80
C PHE A 188 -6.01 4.58 -12.40
N GLU A 189 -5.90 3.80 -11.32
CA GLU A 189 -7.04 3.00 -10.83
C GLU A 189 -8.17 3.88 -10.27
N ILE A 190 -7.86 5.06 -9.70
CA ILE A 190 -8.90 6.02 -9.26
C ILE A 190 -9.62 6.63 -10.47
N HIS A 191 -8.90 6.98 -11.53
CA HIS A 191 -9.49 7.36 -12.82
C HIS A 191 -10.45 6.27 -13.32
N ARG A 192 -10.00 5.00 -13.34
CA ARG A 192 -10.84 3.87 -13.75
C ARG A 192 -12.09 3.73 -12.90
N LYS A 193 -12.00 3.98 -11.58
CA LYS A 193 -13.18 3.97 -10.69
C LYS A 193 -14.23 5.00 -11.11
N ALA A 194 -13.83 6.21 -11.48
CA ALA A 194 -14.75 7.22 -11.99
C ALA A 194 -15.31 6.86 -13.37
N GLN A 195 -14.44 6.33 -14.25
CA GLN A 195 -14.80 5.90 -15.59
C GLN A 195 -15.84 4.78 -15.61
N VAL A 196 -15.76 3.81 -14.68
CA VAL A 196 -16.78 2.75 -14.57
C VAL A 196 -18.17 3.32 -14.31
N GLY A 197 -18.26 4.45 -13.60
CA GLY A 197 -19.49 5.21 -13.44
C GLY A 197 -19.67 6.34 -14.47
N GLU A 198 -19.00 6.25 -15.62
CA GLU A 198 -19.08 7.21 -16.74
C GLU A 198 -18.81 8.66 -16.33
N PHE A 199 -17.98 8.86 -15.30
CA PHE A 199 -17.69 10.16 -14.69
C PHE A 199 -18.93 10.87 -14.11
N GLN A 200 -20.01 10.14 -13.86
CA GLN A 200 -21.23 10.65 -13.24
C GLN A 200 -21.23 10.44 -11.72
N ASP A 201 -22.11 11.16 -11.03
CA ASP A 201 -22.32 10.94 -9.61
C ASP A 201 -23.13 9.66 -9.33
N PRO A 202 -22.86 8.95 -8.22
CA PRO A 202 -21.92 9.30 -7.15
C PRO A 202 -20.47 8.86 -7.40
N ALA A 203 -20.17 8.21 -8.53
CA ALA A 203 -18.87 7.59 -8.78
C ALA A 203 -17.74 8.62 -8.87
N VAL A 204 -17.96 9.72 -9.60
CA VAL A 204 -16.97 10.80 -9.76
C VAL A 204 -16.66 11.50 -8.43
N SER A 205 -17.68 11.84 -7.63
CA SER A 205 -17.45 12.45 -6.32
C SER A 205 -16.71 11.52 -5.36
N LYS A 206 -17.03 10.22 -5.34
CA LYS A 206 -16.30 9.24 -4.53
C LYS A 206 -14.84 9.08 -4.99
N ALA A 207 -14.60 9.02 -6.29
CA ALA A 207 -13.24 8.92 -6.84
C ALA A 207 -12.44 10.19 -6.54
N LEU A 208 -13.03 11.37 -6.71
CA LEU A 208 -12.38 12.66 -6.41
C LEU A 208 -12.02 12.76 -4.93
N ALA A 209 -12.95 12.44 -4.02
CA ALA A 209 -12.70 12.46 -2.58
C ALA A 209 -11.56 11.50 -2.19
N LEU A 210 -11.46 10.35 -2.85
CA LEU A 210 -10.36 9.40 -2.63
C LEU A 210 -9.03 9.95 -3.17
N ALA A 211 -9.02 10.51 -4.39
CA ALA A 211 -7.84 11.15 -4.99
C ALA A 211 -7.30 12.29 -4.13
N GLN A 212 -8.18 13.16 -3.62
CA GLN A 212 -7.84 14.27 -2.74
C GLN A 212 -7.27 13.78 -1.40
N GLN A 213 -7.82 12.71 -0.82
CA GLN A 213 -7.27 12.12 0.40
C GLN A 213 -5.86 11.56 0.17
N PHE A 214 -5.59 10.87 -0.94
CA PHE A 214 -4.23 10.44 -1.29
C PHE A 214 -3.30 11.62 -1.55
N ALA A 215 -3.78 12.66 -2.25
CA ALA A 215 -3.00 13.87 -2.50
C ALA A 215 -2.61 14.60 -1.21
N SER A 216 -3.56 14.73 -0.27
CA SER A 216 -3.32 15.29 1.06
C SER A 216 -2.34 14.44 1.86
N LEU A 217 -2.48 13.11 1.80
CA LEU A 217 -1.61 12.19 2.50
C LEU A 217 -0.16 12.26 2.00
N MET A 218 0.09 12.56 0.72
CA MET A 218 1.45 12.79 0.19
C MET A 218 2.16 14.02 0.79
N GLU A 219 1.43 14.92 1.43
CA GLU A 219 2.01 16.06 2.17
C GLU A 219 2.43 15.71 3.60
N ALA A 220 2.01 14.53 4.12
CA ALA A 220 2.36 14.11 5.47
C ALA A 220 3.85 13.71 5.58
N PRO A 221 4.48 13.87 6.77
CA PRO A 221 5.91 13.59 6.96
C PRO A 221 6.34 12.17 6.56
N GLU A 222 5.45 11.19 6.71
CA GLU A 222 5.72 9.78 6.38
C GLU A 222 5.80 9.53 4.86
N HIS A 223 5.28 10.45 4.06
CA HIS A 223 5.19 10.34 2.62
C HIS A 223 6.00 11.40 1.87
N LEU A 224 6.60 12.34 2.60
CA LEU A 224 7.37 13.43 2.03
C LEU A 224 8.57 12.92 1.22
N VAL A 225 8.64 13.37 -0.04
CA VAL A 225 9.80 13.18 -0.92
C VAL A 225 10.57 14.50 -0.98
N GLN A 226 11.85 14.46 -0.63
CA GLN A 226 12.70 15.65 -0.56
C GLN A 226 13.08 16.17 -1.96
N ASP A 227 13.32 15.26 -2.90
CA ASP A 227 13.69 15.62 -4.26
C ASP A 227 12.44 15.91 -5.12
N PRO A 228 12.25 17.16 -5.58
CA PRO A 228 11.13 17.54 -6.44
C PRO A 228 11.02 16.75 -7.75
N ALA A 229 12.14 16.25 -8.28
CA ALA A 229 12.16 15.54 -9.55
C ALA A 229 11.57 14.12 -9.42
N THR A 230 11.71 13.50 -8.26
CA THR A 230 11.15 12.16 -7.97
C THR A 230 9.82 12.20 -7.23
N ASP A 231 9.44 13.37 -6.70
CA ASP A 231 8.18 13.61 -6.00
C ASP A 231 6.94 13.24 -6.83
N PRO A 232 6.18 12.20 -6.43
CA PRO A 232 5.01 11.73 -7.16
C PRO A 232 3.91 12.79 -7.29
N LYS A 233 3.73 13.67 -6.29
CA LYS A 233 2.64 14.66 -6.26
C LYS A 233 2.80 15.73 -7.34
N ARG A 234 4.03 15.92 -7.82
CA ARG A 234 4.37 16.87 -8.90
C ARG A 234 4.24 16.26 -10.28
N LYS A 235 3.97 14.95 -10.41
CA LYS A 235 3.90 14.29 -11.71
C LYS A 235 2.59 14.64 -12.44
N PRO A 236 2.66 14.95 -13.75
CA PRO A 236 1.47 15.22 -14.55
C PRO A 236 0.40 14.12 -14.51
N ALA A 237 0.79 12.84 -14.39
CA ALA A 237 -0.15 11.73 -14.27
C ALA A 237 -1.02 11.80 -12.99
N VAL A 238 -0.52 12.38 -11.91
CA VAL A 238 -1.29 12.60 -10.66
C VAL A 238 -2.17 13.84 -10.80
N ILE A 239 -1.57 14.96 -11.22
CA ILE A 239 -2.27 16.24 -11.35
C ILE A 239 -3.36 16.17 -12.42
N GLY A 240 -3.13 15.46 -13.51
CA GLY A 240 -4.07 15.27 -14.60
C GLY A 240 -5.32 14.50 -14.18
N VAL A 241 -5.18 13.45 -13.36
CA VAL A 241 -6.33 12.73 -12.81
C VAL A 241 -7.11 13.62 -11.82
N LEU A 242 -6.43 14.41 -10.99
CA LEU A 242 -7.11 15.39 -10.12
C LEU A 242 -7.89 16.43 -10.95
N LEU A 243 -7.27 16.98 -12.01
CA LEU A 243 -7.92 17.89 -12.94
C LEU A 243 -9.15 17.26 -13.60
N GLU A 244 -9.00 16.02 -14.08
CA GLU A 244 -10.06 15.27 -14.74
C GLU A 244 -11.27 15.05 -13.83
N LEU A 245 -11.05 14.55 -12.61
CA LEU A 245 -12.12 14.27 -11.67
C LEU A 245 -12.78 15.56 -11.17
N SER A 246 -12.00 16.62 -10.92
CA SER A 246 -12.53 17.93 -10.56
C SER A 246 -13.37 18.53 -11.69
N ALA A 247 -12.90 18.46 -12.94
CA ALA A 247 -13.63 19.00 -14.10
C ALA A 247 -14.90 18.19 -14.39
N ALA A 248 -14.82 16.85 -14.36
CA ALA A 248 -15.97 15.98 -14.53
C ALA A 248 -17.06 16.26 -13.49
N ARG A 249 -16.68 16.36 -12.20
CA ARG A 249 -17.62 16.73 -11.13
C ARG A 249 -18.21 18.13 -11.37
N ALA A 250 -17.39 19.10 -11.78
CA ALA A 250 -17.86 20.45 -12.04
C ALA A 250 -18.93 20.48 -13.15
N LEU A 251 -18.74 19.70 -14.21
CA LEU A 251 -19.69 19.62 -15.32
C LEU A 251 -21.00 18.92 -14.91
N ASN A 252 -20.89 17.77 -14.23
CA ASN A 252 -22.05 16.91 -13.95
C ASN A 252 -22.85 17.33 -12.71
N VAL A 253 -22.22 17.97 -11.71
CA VAL A 253 -22.84 18.24 -10.40
C VAL A 253 -23.14 19.72 -10.19
N THR A 254 -22.18 20.60 -10.51
CA THR A 254 -22.29 22.04 -10.27
C THR A 254 -22.66 22.83 -11.53
N GLY A 255 -23.18 22.15 -12.56
CA GLY A 255 -23.65 22.77 -13.80
C GLY A 255 -22.57 23.54 -14.55
N GLY A 256 -21.34 23.05 -14.54
CA GLY A 256 -20.18 23.65 -15.21
C GLY A 256 -19.46 24.72 -14.41
N LYS A 257 -19.82 25.00 -13.15
CA LYS A 257 -19.15 26.00 -12.30
C LYS A 257 -17.98 25.38 -11.53
N ASP A 258 -16.83 26.06 -11.53
CA ASP A 258 -15.66 25.72 -10.70
C ASP A 258 -15.77 26.34 -9.29
N GLU A 259 -16.73 25.87 -8.48
CA GLU A 259 -17.05 26.47 -7.18
C GLU A 259 -15.87 26.45 -6.19
N THR A 260 -15.12 25.35 -6.18
CA THR A 260 -13.95 25.18 -5.30
C THR A 260 -12.66 25.75 -5.88
N ARG A 261 -12.68 26.25 -7.12
CA ARG A 261 -11.51 26.71 -7.89
C ARG A 261 -10.46 25.63 -8.14
N ASP A 262 -10.81 24.37 -7.93
CA ASP A 262 -9.91 23.23 -8.07
C ASP A 262 -9.54 23.01 -9.54
N VAL A 263 -10.48 23.20 -10.47
CA VAL A 263 -10.23 22.99 -11.92
C VAL A 263 -9.16 23.97 -12.39
N ARG A 264 -9.31 25.26 -12.08
CA ARG A 264 -8.30 26.28 -12.39
C ARG A 264 -6.95 25.95 -11.74
N ALA A 265 -6.94 25.60 -10.46
CA ALA A 265 -5.70 25.33 -9.71
C ALA A 265 -4.95 24.12 -10.28
N TYR A 266 -5.63 23.01 -10.56
CA TYR A 266 -4.99 21.83 -11.14
C TYR A 266 -4.57 22.05 -12.59
N ALA A 267 -5.31 22.83 -13.38
CA ALA A 267 -4.88 23.22 -14.72
C ALA A 267 -3.57 24.01 -14.71
N GLN A 268 -3.45 25.01 -13.82
CA GLN A 268 -2.21 25.77 -13.64
C GLN A 268 -1.06 24.88 -13.19
N ARG A 269 -1.29 24.00 -12.20
CA ARG A 269 -0.28 23.06 -11.70
C ARG A 269 0.18 22.08 -12.78
N LEU A 270 -0.73 21.59 -13.61
CA LEU A 270 -0.42 20.66 -14.70
C LEU A 270 0.46 21.31 -15.76
N LEU A 271 0.13 22.55 -16.17
CA LEU A 271 0.94 23.31 -17.12
C LEU A 271 2.34 23.61 -16.54
N GLY A 272 2.41 23.96 -15.25
CA GLY A 272 3.68 24.19 -14.55
C GLY A 272 4.54 22.94 -14.36
N SER A 273 3.94 21.75 -14.32
CA SER A 273 4.65 20.47 -14.15
C SER A 273 4.82 19.68 -15.43
N TRP A 274 4.45 20.25 -16.59
CA TRP A 274 4.41 19.54 -17.87
C TRP A 274 5.72 18.83 -18.22
N GLN A 275 6.86 19.47 -17.96
CA GLN A 275 8.19 18.89 -18.23
C GLN A 275 8.50 17.63 -17.43
N ALA A 276 7.80 17.39 -16.31
CA ALA A 276 7.97 16.19 -15.50
C ALA A 276 7.14 14.98 -15.98
N GLY A 277 6.38 15.15 -17.08
CA GLY A 277 5.54 14.12 -17.69
C GLY A 277 6.25 13.32 -18.78
N ASN A 278 5.65 12.20 -19.16
CA ASN A 278 6.20 11.29 -20.17
C ASN A 278 5.57 11.56 -21.55
N PHE A 279 5.91 12.71 -22.14
CA PHE A 279 5.26 13.22 -23.37
C PHE A 279 6.15 13.15 -24.62
N SER A 280 7.44 12.86 -24.46
CA SER A 280 8.42 12.89 -25.56
C SER A 280 9.33 11.66 -25.63
N SER A 281 9.02 10.60 -24.88
CA SER A 281 9.82 9.39 -24.93
C SER A 281 9.58 8.64 -26.23
N GLU A 282 10.63 8.46 -27.03
CA GLU A 282 10.61 7.60 -28.20
C GLU A 282 10.62 6.13 -27.78
N VAL A 283 9.46 5.61 -27.42
CA VAL A 283 9.32 4.20 -27.03
C VAL A 283 8.69 3.40 -28.16
N LYS A 284 9.39 2.34 -28.58
CA LYS A 284 8.96 1.46 -29.68
C LYS A 284 8.32 0.16 -29.19
N ASP A 285 8.59 -0.23 -27.94
CA ASP A 285 8.03 -1.44 -27.35
C ASP A 285 6.58 -1.23 -26.89
N TRP A 286 5.69 -2.15 -27.27
CA TRP A 286 4.24 -2.02 -27.03
C TRP A 286 3.88 -1.97 -25.54
N VAL A 287 4.59 -2.72 -24.68
CA VAL A 287 4.27 -2.74 -23.25
C VAL A 287 4.46 -1.36 -22.64
N ASN A 288 5.56 -0.69 -23.00
CA ASN A 288 5.83 0.65 -22.54
C ASN A 288 4.91 1.70 -23.20
N VAL A 289 4.56 1.53 -24.48
CA VAL A 289 3.54 2.37 -25.13
C VAL A 289 2.20 2.26 -24.40
N ASP A 290 1.76 1.05 -24.04
CA ASP A 290 0.52 0.86 -23.27
C ASP A 290 0.58 1.52 -21.89
N HIS A 291 1.72 1.45 -21.20
CA HIS A 291 1.93 2.19 -19.95
C HIS A 291 1.87 3.71 -20.15
N MET A 292 2.45 4.23 -21.24
CA MET A 292 2.33 5.66 -21.58
C MET A 292 0.87 6.04 -21.84
N LEU A 293 0.09 5.21 -22.53
CA LEU A 293 -1.35 5.44 -22.74
C LEU A 293 -2.11 5.48 -21.40
N GLN A 294 -1.79 4.60 -20.45
CA GLN A 294 -2.38 4.63 -19.11
C GLN A 294 -2.07 5.94 -18.36
N GLU A 295 -0.90 6.54 -18.56
CA GLU A 295 -0.56 7.84 -17.96
C GLU A 295 -1.18 9.03 -18.70
N ASN A 296 -1.15 9.01 -20.04
CA ASN A 296 -1.43 10.18 -20.87
C ASN A 296 -2.92 10.37 -21.17
N VAL A 297 -3.70 9.29 -21.30
CA VAL A 297 -5.12 9.38 -21.63
C VAL A 297 -5.93 10.12 -20.55
N PRO A 298 -5.77 9.85 -19.24
CA PRO A 298 -6.46 10.63 -18.21
C PRO A 298 -6.08 12.12 -18.22
N ILE A 299 -4.81 12.44 -18.48
CA ILE A 299 -4.34 13.83 -18.59
C ILE A 299 -5.04 14.54 -19.76
N TYR A 300 -5.08 13.90 -20.93
CA TYR A 300 -5.76 14.41 -22.11
C TYR A 300 -7.25 14.65 -21.85
N ASN A 301 -7.93 13.67 -21.27
CA ASN A 301 -9.35 13.78 -20.94
C ASN A 301 -9.60 14.90 -19.93
N GLY A 302 -8.77 15.01 -18.89
CA GLY A 302 -8.88 16.05 -17.88
C GLY A 302 -8.74 17.46 -18.45
N MET A 303 -7.80 17.68 -19.37
CA MET A 303 -7.67 18.97 -20.06
C MET A 303 -8.88 19.28 -20.94
N LYS A 304 -9.44 18.29 -21.65
CA LYS A 304 -10.66 18.48 -22.46
C LYS A 304 -11.87 18.85 -21.62
N LEU A 305 -12.10 18.12 -20.52
CA LEU A 305 -13.19 18.42 -19.60
C LEU A 305 -13.00 19.79 -18.95
N ALA A 306 -11.78 20.13 -18.52
CA ALA A 306 -11.49 21.44 -17.94
C ALA A 306 -11.84 22.59 -18.89
N MET A 307 -11.60 22.43 -20.20
CA MET A 307 -11.95 23.44 -21.21
C MET A 307 -13.47 23.65 -21.38
N GLN A 308 -14.31 22.71 -20.93
CA GLN A 308 -15.76 22.83 -20.96
C GLN A 308 -16.32 23.55 -19.70
N VAL A 309 -15.53 23.63 -18.63
CA VAL A 309 -15.92 24.29 -17.38
C VAL A 309 -15.99 25.81 -17.59
N HIS A 310 -17.02 26.45 -17.04
CA HIS A 310 -17.27 27.88 -17.20
C HIS A 310 -16.09 28.73 -16.74
N GLY A 311 -15.69 29.68 -17.58
CA GLY A 311 -14.59 30.61 -17.30
C GLY A 311 -13.19 30.09 -17.64
N ILE A 312 -12.98 28.77 -17.70
CA ILE A 312 -11.67 28.19 -18.01
C ILE A 312 -11.27 28.45 -19.46
N SER A 313 -12.18 28.27 -20.41
CA SER A 313 -11.92 28.48 -21.84
C SER A 313 -11.60 29.93 -22.23
N ASN A 314 -12.04 30.88 -21.41
CA ASN A 314 -11.83 32.32 -21.58
C ASN A 314 -10.64 32.85 -20.75
N ASP A 315 -10.07 32.03 -19.88
CA ASP A 315 -8.96 32.44 -19.04
C ASP A 315 -7.66 32.51 -19.85
N ARG A 316 -7.18 33.74 -20.09
CA ARG A 316 -5.98 34.03 -20.88
C ARG A 316 -4.71 33.40 -20.33
N SER A 317 -4.65 33.09 -19.04
CA SER A 317 -3.47 32.52 -18.38
C SER A 317 -3.32 31.01 -18.58
N ILE A 318 -4.42 30.28 -18.81
CA ILE A 318 -4.41 28.81 -18.89
C ILE A 318 -4.94 28.27 -20.21
N ALA A 319 -5.97 28.90 -20.80
CA ALA A 319 -6.65 28.36 -21.98
C ALA A 319 -5.73 28.14 -23.20
N PRO A 320 -4.80 29.06 -23.53
CA PRO A 320 -3.86 28.82 -24.64
C PRO A 320 -2.95 27.61 -24.36
N GLY A 321 -2.43 27.50 -23.14
CA GLY A 321 -1.57 26.40 -22.72
C GLY A 321 -2.28 25.05 -22.80
N LEU A 322 -3.51 24.97 -22.26
CA LEU A 322 -4.32 23.75 -22.33
C LEU A 322 -4.62 23.35 -23.78
N LYS A 323 -5.03 24.28 -24.64
CA LYS A 323 -5.29 24.00 -26.07
C LYS A 323 -4.06 23.43 -26.78
N THR A 324 -2.90 24.06 -26.60
CA THR A 324 -1.63 23.56 -27.17
C THR A 324 -1.33 22.14 -26.69
N ARG A 325 -1.42 21.89 -25.38
CA ARG A 325 -1.12 20.58 -24.79
C ARG A 325 -2.13 19.50 -25.16
N ILE A 326 -3.42 19.84 -25.31
CA ILE A 326 -4.44 18.93 -25.83
C ILE A 326 -4.09 18.47 -27.24
N ASN A 327 -3.67 19.38 -28.11
CA ASN A 327 -3.31 19.05 -29.49
C ASN A 327 -2.05 18.17 -29.56
N GLU A 328 -0.99 18.55 -28.84
CA GLU A 328 0.26 17.78 -28.79
C GLU A 328 0.02 16.37 -28.23
N LEU A 329 -0.67 16.26 -27.10
CA LEU A 329 -0.93 14.99 -26.44
C LEU A 329 -1.90 14.12 -27.25
N GLY A 330 -2.88 14.74 -27.91
CA GLY A 330 -3.79 14.04 -28.83
C GLY A 330 -3.04 13.42 -30.01
N MET A 331 -2.15 14.17 -30.66
CA MET A 331 -1.30 13.63 -31.72
C MET A 331 -0.41 12.48 -31.22
N LEU A 332 0.17 12.62 -30.02
CA LEU A 332 0.97 11.56 -29.41
C LEU A 332 0.14 10.29 -29.18
N ILE A 333 -1.04 10.40 -28.57
CA ILE A 333 -1.94 9.27 -28.31
C ILE A 333 -2.38 8.61 -29.64
N ALA A 334 -2.72 9.41 -30.65
CA ALA A 334 -3.08 8.90 -31.97
C ALA A 334 -1.93 8.11 -32.62
N ASN A 335 -0.69 8.58 -32.50
CA ASN A 335 0.49 7.87 -32.99
C ASN A 335 0.76 6.60 -32.18
N GLN A 336 0.62 6.64 -30.85
CA GLN A 336 0.78 5.47 -29.98
C GLN A 336 -0.24 4.37 -30.26
N LYS A 337 -1.52 4.74 -30.54
CA LYS A 337 -2.57 3.80 -30.96
C LYS A 337 -2.16 3.01 -32.21
N LYS A 338 -1.46 3.64 -33.17
CA LYS A 338 -1.01 3.00 -34.43
C LYS A 338 0.12 1.99 -34.21
N LEU A 339 0.87 2.09 -33.12
CA LEU A 339 1.92 1.14 -32.76
C LEU A 339 1.37 -0.16 -32.13
N ALA A 340 0.05 -0.27 -31.95
CA ALA A 340 -0.60 -1.47 -31.42
C ALA A 340 -0.39 -2.68 -32.33
N THR A 341 0.22 -3.73 -31.79
CA THR A 341 0.32 -5.04 -32.45
C THR A 341 -1.06 -5.60 -32.78
N GLU A 342 -1.17 -6.43 -33.82
CA GLU A 342 -2.44 -7.08 -34.21
C GLU A 342 -3.13 -7.80 -33.04
N LYS A 343 -2.33 -8.50 -32.21
CA LYS A 343 -2.81 -9.15 -30.99
C LYS A 343 -3.45 -8.15 -30.02
N ALA A 344 -2.80 -7.02 -29.78
CA ALA A 344 -3.35 -5.96 -28.93
C ALA A 344 -4.57 -5.29 -29.56
N GLN A 345 -4.69 -5.26 -30.88
CA GLN A 345 -5.88 -4.72 -31.54
C GLN A 345 -7.11 -5.63 -31.34
N GLN A 346 -6.91 -6.95 -31.39
CA GLN A 346 -7.95 -7.98 -31.16
C GLN A 346 -8.32 -8.08 -29.67
N GLN A 347 -7.34 -8.05 -28.78
CA GLN A 347 -7.52 -8.05 -27.33
C GLN A 347 -6.86 -6.80 -26.73
N PRO A 348 -7.60 -5.68 -26.63
CA PRO A 348 -7.07 -4.42 -26.15
C PRO A 348 -6.44 -4.54 -24.78
N THR A 349 -5.16 -4.17 -24.69
CA THR A 349 -4.51 -3.88 -23.42
C THR A 349 -5.19 -2.68 -22.77
N ILE A 350 -4.97 -2.51 -21.46
CA ILE A 350 -5.72 -1.54 -20.67
C ILE A 350 -5.51 -0.12 -21.23
N GLY A 351 -4.28 0.31 -21.52
CA GLY A 351 -4.01 1.63 -22.07
C GLY A 351 -4.66 1.85 -23.45
N LEU A 352 -4.59 0.86 -24.33
CA LEU A 352 -5.26 0.92 -25.63
C LEU A 352 -6.79 1.02 -25.49
N ALA A 353 -7.40 0.22 -24.62
CA ALA A 353 -8.84 0.28 -24.35
C ALA A 353 -9.26 1.67 -23.86
N GLN A 354 -8.49 2.26 -22.93
CA GLN A 354 -8.71 3.62 -22.43
C GLN A 354 -8.63 4.66 -23.55
N SER A 355 -7.60 4.57 -24.39
CA SER A 355 -7.41 5.52 -25.49
C SER A 355 -8.55 5.45 -26.52
N ARG A 356 -9.08 4.25 -26.81
CA ARG A 356 -10.22 4.10 -27.72
C ARG A 356 -11.49 4.72 -27.16
N LEU A 357 -11.68 4.67 -25.83
CA LEU A 357 -12.87 5.23 -25.19
C LEU A 357 -12.82 6.77 -25.12
N LEU A 358 -11.68 7.32 -24.66
CA LEU A 358 -11.58 8.74 -24.26
C LEU A 358 -10.88 9.61 -25.31
N HIS A 359 -10.19 9.02 -26.29
CA HIS A 359 -9.61 9.69 -27.44
C HIS A 359 -10.27 9.20 -28.73
N GLN A 360 -11.50 9.70 -28.93
CA GLN A 360 -12.24 9.58 -30.19
C GLN A 360 -11.75 10.66 -31.16
N ASP A 361 -11.43 10.24 -32.38
CA ASP A 361 -10.85 11.08 -33.44
C ASP A 361 -11.90 12.03 -34.06
#